data_AF-K0ESA5-F1
#
_entry.id   AF-K0ESA5-F1
#
_cell.length_a   1.000
_cell.length_b   1.000
_cell.length_c   1.000
_cell.angle_alpha   90.00
_cell.angle_beta   90.00
_cell.angle_gamma   90.00
#
_symmetry.space_group_name_H-M   'P 1'
#
loop_
_entity.id
_entity.type
_entity.pdbx_description
1 polymer ?
#
loop_
_entity_poly.entity_id
_entity_poly.type
_entity_poly.pdbx_seq_one_letter_code
_entity_poly.pdbx_strand_id
1 'polypeptide(L)'
;MVLSETKPSWDHIVEQAGWTDAEIPQASIKSYLPLLDRVTVGALFRFKVRASPTYATRQMSELSEAQQRRLAGPRPRGVRLPHRSEERQYTWFADRATPKWGFAIETDEFGRPVLAITERQRVSFRKRRDAGHQVTLHTATYEGILRVTDAEMARHCLLHGVGTARGYGCGLVSVAPLDGEIRATR
;
A
#
# COMPACT_ATOMS: atom_id res chain seq x y z
N MET A 1 0.68 1.97 -12.59
CA MET A 1 0.78 0.50 -12.49
C MET A 1 -0.52 -0.03 -11.92
N VAL A 2 -1.04 -1.13 -12.46
CA VAL A 2 -2.28 -1.78 -12.01
C VAL A 2 -2.02 -3.28 -11.89
N LEU A 3 -2.52 -3.88 -10.82
CA LEU A 3 -2.57 -5.33 -10.62
C LEU A 3 -4.04 -5.75 -10.67
N SER A 4 -4.35 -6.76 -11.47
CA SER A 4 -5.70 -7.32 -11.62
C SER A 4 -5.66 -8.83 -11.67
N GLU A 5 -6.72 -9.47 -11.20
CA GLU A 5 -6.87 -10.93 -11.23
C GLU A 5 -7.04 -11.46 -12.66
N THR A 6 -7.76 -10.70 -13.50
CA THR A 6 -7.97 -11.03 -14.91
C THR A 6 -7.07 -10.18 -15.80
N LYS A 7 -6.79 -10.67 -17.02
CA LYS A 7 -6.06 -9.91 -18.04
C LYS A 7 -6.89 -8.66 -18.40
N PRO A 8 -6.42 -7.43 -18.09
CA PRO A 8 -7.16 -6.23 -18.42
C PRO A 8 -7.06 -5.94 -19.93
N SER A 9 -8.04 -5.23 -20.49
CA SER A 9 -7.88 -4.54 -21.77
C SER A 9 -7.57 -3.07 -21.49
N TRP A 10 -6.63 -2.53 -22.28
CA TRP A 10 -6.24 -1.12 -22.24
C TRP A 10 -6.78 -0.35 -23.45
N ASP A 11 -7.53 -1.00 -24.35
CA ASP A 11 -7.90 -0.47 -25.67
C ASP A 11 -8.61 0.88 -25.54
N HIS A 12 -9.58 0.97 -24.64
CA HIS A 12 -10.34 2.21 -24.43
C HIS A 12 -9.48 3.38 -23.90
N ILE A 13 -8.45 3.09 -23.09
CA ILE A 13 -7.54 4.12 -22.59
C ILE A 13 -6.59 4.56 -23.70
N VAL A 14 -6.08 3.63 -24.50
CA VAL A 14 -5.21 3.93 -25.65
C VAL A 14 -5.96 4.74 -26.70
N GLU A 15 -7.23 4.44 -26.96
CA GLU A 15 -8.08 5.21 -27.87
C GLU A 15 -8.28 6.65 -27.41
N GLN A 16 -8.51 6.87 -26.11
CA GLN A 16 -8.82 8.21 -25.57
C GLN A 16 -7.59 9.07 -25.30
N ALA A 17 -6.47 8.45 -24.93
CA ALA A 17 -5.31 9.16 -24.39
C ALA A 17 -3.96 8.65 -24.91
N GLY A 18 -3.97 7.60 -25.74
CA GLY A 18 -2.78 7.06 -26.38
C GLY A 18 -2.59 7.56 -27.82
N TRP A 19 -1.61 6.97 -28.48
CA TRP A 19 -1.39 7.06 -29.92
C TRP A 19 -1.75 5.73 -30.54
N THR A 20 -2.88 5.68 -31.23
CA THR A 20 -3.40 4.46 -31.88
C THR A 20 -2.47 3.96 -32.99
N ASP A 21 -1.75 4.87 -33.64
CA ASP A 21 -0.88 4.56 -34.78
C ASP A 21 0.59 4.32 -34.36
N ALA A 22 0.85 4.16 -33.07
CA ALA A 22 2.21 3.88 -32.59
C ALA A 22 2.66 2.49 -33.02
N GLU A 23 3.87 2.39 -33.58
CA GLU A 23 4.50 1.11 -33.92
C GLU A 23 4.83 0.25 -32.68
N ILE A 24 4.92 0.88 -31.50
CA ILE A 24 5.23 0.21 -30.23
C ILE A 24 3.94 0.11 -29.39
N PRO A 25 3.64 -1.09 -28.82
CA PRO A 25 2.50 -1.26 -27.92
C PRO A 25 2.50 -0.26 -26.76
N GLN A 26 1.41 0.48 -26.62
CA GLN A 26 1.28 1.54 -25.59
C GLN A 26 0.99 1.01 -24.19
N ALA A 27 0.65 -0.27 -24.08
CA ALA A 27 0.39 -0.94 -22.81
C ALA A 27 1.13 -2.27 -22.75
N SER A 28 1.74 -2.55 -21.60
CA SER A 28 2.38 -3.84 -21.30
C SER A 28 1.57 -4.60 -20.27
N ILE A 29 1.21 -5.84 -20.59
CA ILE A 29 0.58 -6.78 -19.66
C ILE A 29 1.56 -7.92 -19.40
N LYS A 30 1.85 -8.20 -18.13
CA LYS A 30 2.73 -9.29 -17.71
C LYS A 30 2.04 -10.12 -16.63
N SER A 31 2.31 -11.43 -16.63
CA SER A 31 1.87 -12.31 -15.56
C SER A 31 2.60 -11.97 -14.26
N TYR A 32 1.86 -11.99 -13.15
CA TYR A 32 2.42 -11.81 -11.81
C TYR A 32 2.97 -13.11 -11.22
N LEU A 33 2.62 -14.26 -11.79
CA LEU A 33 3.01 -15.59 -11.29
C LEU A 33 4.54 -15.75 -11.11
N PRO A 34 5.41 -15.34 -12.06
CA PRO A 34 6.85 -15.51 -11.88
C PRO A 34 7.41 -14.78 -10.67
N LEU A 35 6.79 -13.66 -10.26
CA LEU A 35 7.16 -12.98 -9.03
C LEU A 35 6.66 -13.75 -7.80
N LEU A 36 5.41 -14.23 -7.83
CA LEU A 36 4.83 -14.99 -6.73
C LEU A 36 5.61 -16.28 -6.45
N ASP A 37 6.14 -16.94 -7.49
CA ASP A 37 6.96 -18.15 -7.34
C ASP A 37 8.25 -17.89 -6.55
N ARG A 38 8.77 -16.65 -6.58
CA ARG A 38 9.94 -16.22 -5.81
C ARG A 38 9.61 -15.85 -4.37
N VAL A 39 8.33 -15.79 -3.99
CA VAL A 39 7.90 -15.51 -2.62
C VAL A 39 8.01 -16.81 -1.82
N THR A 40 9.21 -17.06 -1.32
CA THR A 40 9.57 -18.18 -0.44
C THR A 40 10.13 -17.65 0.88
N VAL A 41 10.00 -18.41 1.96
CA VAL A 41 10.51 -17.99 3.28
C VAL A 41 12.00 -17.67 3.20
N GLY A 42 12.39 -16.52 3.72
CA GLY A 42 13.76 -16.01 3.69
C GLY A 42 14.12 -15.16 2.47
N ALA A 43 13.30 -15.15 1.40
CA ALA A 43 13.55 -14.31 0.23
C ALA A 43 13.52 -12.81 0.60
N LEU A 44 14.43 -12.04 -0.01
CA LEU A 44 14.58 -10.61 0.21
C LEU A 44 14.07 -9.82 -0.99
N PHE A 45 13.28 -8.79 -0.70
CA PHE A 45 12.75 -7.89 -1.71
C PHE A 45 12.98 -6.43 -1.33
N ARG A 46 13.48 -5.64 -2.28
CA ARG A 46 13.28 -4.20 -2.24
C ARG A 46 11.81 -3.93 -2.50
N PHE A 47 11.20 -3.00 -1.77
CA PHE A 47 9.76 -2.73 -1.91
C PHE A 47 9.42 -1.25 -1.93
N LYS A 48 8.23 -0.96 -2.46
CA LYS A 48 7.55 0.33 -2.37
C LYS A 48 6.06 0.14 -2.17
N VAL A 49 5.47 0.86 -1.22
CA VAL A 49 4.01 0.89 -1.02
C VAL A 49 3.54 2.25 -0.54
N ARG A 50 2.56 2.82 -1.24
CA ARG A 50 1.78 3.95 -0.73
C ARG A 50 0.63 3.40 0.11
N ALA A 51 0.58 3.71 1.39
CA ALA A 51 -0.49 3.25 2.29
C ALA A 51 -1.22 4.44 2.94
N SER A 52 -2.35 4.16 3.59
CA SER A 52 -3.09 5.10 4.44
C SER A 52 -3.01 4.65 5.91
N PRO A 53 -2.02 5.14 6.68
CA PRO A 53 -1.79 4.74 8.06
C PRO A 53 -2.90 5.28 8.95
N THR A 54 -3.75 4.39 9.44
CA THR A 54 -4.94 4.75 10.23
C THR A 54 -5.13 3.84 11.42
N TYR A 55 -5.78 4.37 12.44
CA TYR A 55 -6.22 3.67 13.65
C TYR A 55 -7.70 3.95 13.91
N ALA A 56 -8.37 3.06 14.63
CA ALA A 56 -9.76 3.27 15.06
C ALA A 56 -9.77 3.73 16.52
N THR A 57 -10.51 4.79 16.80
CA THR A 57 -10.64 5.34 18.16
C THR A 57 -12.11 5.59 18.51
N ARG A 58 -12.42 5.54 19.80
CA ARG A 58 -13.69 6.02 20.37
C ARG A 58 -13.48 7.20 21.33
N GLN A 59 -12.25 7.67 21.47
CA GLN A 59 -11.90 8.74 22.42
C GLN A 59 -12.45 10.07 21.92
N MET A 60 -13.40 10.68 22.63
CA MET A 60 -14.08 11.90 22.19
C MET A 60 -13.13 13.08 22.01
N SER A 61 -12.07 13.16 22.80
CA SER A 61 -11.04 14.22 22.73
C SER A 61 -10.29 14.28 21.39
N GLU A 62 -10.21 13.17 20.65
CA GLU A 62 -9.54 13.11 19.35
C GLU A 62 -10.50 13.41 18.17
N LEU A 63 -11.80 13.54 18.44
CA LEU A 63 -12.84 13.58 17.44
C LEU A 63 -13.38 14.99 17.23
N SER A 64 -13.66 15.35 15.97
CA SER A 64 -14.42 16.56 15.68
C SER A 64 -15.87 16.42 16.17
N GLU A 65 -16.57 17.54 16.37
CA GLU A 65 -17.97 17.52 16.82
C GLU A 65 -18.87 16.63 15.94
N ALA A 66 -18.69 16.69 14.63
CA ALA A 66 -19.43 15.84 13.69
C ALA A 66 -19.13 14.35 13.91
N GLN A 67 -17.89 13.99 14.21
CA GLN A 67 -17.49 12.62 14.51
C GLN A 67 -18.01 12.16 15.87
N GLN A 68 -18.03 13.04 16.88
CA GLN A 68 -18.60 12.77 18.19
C GLN A 68 -20.11 12.52 18.09
N ARG A 69 -20.86 13.36 17.37
CA ARG A 69 -22.30 13.16 17.14
C ARG A 69 -22.59 11.82 16.45
N ARG A 70 -21.78 11.45 15.45
CA ARG A 70 -21.90 10.15 14.78
C ARG A 70 -21.62 8.99 15.73
N LEU A 71 -20.65 9.14 16.63
CA LEU A 71 -20.32 8.12 17.62
C LEU A 71 -21.37 8.03 18.74
N ALA A 72 -22.11 9.08 19.04
CA ALA A 72 -23.21 9.04 20.02
C ALA A 72 -24.50 8.38 19.48
N GLY A 73 -24.56 8.07 18.19
CA GLY A 73 -25.71 7.41 17.57
C GLY A 73 -25.87 5.92 17.94
N PRO A 74 -27.01 5.31 17.58
CA PRO A 74 -27.27 3.90 17.85
C PRO A 74 -26.25 2.99 17.13
N ARG A 75 -25.70 2.01 17.85
CA ARG A 75 -24.61 1.09 17.42
C ARG A 75 -23.31 1.81 17.05
N PRO A 76 -22.63 2.42 18.04
CA PRO A 76 -21.44 3.22 17.80
C PRO A 76 -20.29 2.38 17.21
N ARG A 77 -19.81 2.74 16.01
CA ARG A 77 -18.56 2.21 15.45
C ARG A 77 -17.43 3.20 15.70
N GLY A 78 -16.26 2.69 16.09
CA GLY A 78 -15.06 3.51 16.25
C GLY A 78 -14.76 4.32 15.00
N VAL A 79 -14.31 5.56 15.19
CA VAL A 79 -13.96 6.47 14.11
C VAL A 79 -12.53 6.19 13.68
N ARG A 80 -12.32 6.03 12.37
CA ARG A 80 -10.99 5.83 11.81
C ARG A 80 -10.31 7.17 11.60
N LEU A 81 -9.18 7.38 12.27
CA LEU A 81 -8.34 8.57 12.17
C LEU A 81 -6.97 8.22 11.57
N PRO A 82 -6.32 9.16 10.88
CA PRO A 82 -4.98 8.98 10.33
C PRO A 82 -3.90 9.16 11.39
N HIS A 83 -2.80 8.40 11.29
CA HIS A 83 -1.56 8.75 11.98
C HIS A 83 -0.89 9.92 11.26
N ARG A 84 -0.64 11.02 11.99
CA ARG A 84 -0.08 12.27 11.45
C ARG A 84 1.39 12.50 11.76
N SER A 85 1.97 11.83 12.75
CA SER A 85 3.41 11.86 13.00
C SER A 85 4.09 10.75 12.21
N GLU A 86 5.33 11.01 11.79
CA GLU A 86 6.13 10.04 11.04
C GLU A 86 6.44 8.80 11.88
N GLU A 87 6.81 9.00 13.15
CA GLU A 87 7.03 7.93 14.12
C GLU A 87 5.84 6.95 14.19
N ARG A 88 4.61 7.46 14.37
CA ARG A 88 3.41 6.61 14.40
C ARG A 88 3.13 5.94 13.06
N GLN A 89 3.57 6.53 11.95
CA GLN A 89 3.46 5.93 10.62
C GLN A 89 4.45 4.77 10.46
N TYR A 90 5.68 4.88 10.97
CA TYR A 90 6.62 3.76 11.03
C TYR A 90 6.08 2.64 11.93
N THR A 91 5.65 2.97 13.15
CA THR A 91 5.05 1.99 14.08
C THR A 91 3.84 1.29 13.44
N TRP A 92 2.96 2.04 12.78
CA TRP A 92 1.81 1.47 12.07
C TRP A 92 2.20 0.40 11.04
N PHE A 93 3.29 0.63 10.31
CA PHE A 93 3.79 -0.30 9.31
C PHE A 93 4.42 -1.53 9.98
N ALA A 94 5.31 -1.31 10.95
CA ALA A 94 6.02 -2.37 11.68
C ALA A 94 5.05 -3.32 12.41
N ASP A 95 4.02 -2.79 13.08
CA ASP A 95 2.99 -3.56 13.79
C ASP A 95 2.14 -4.48 12.89
N ARG A 96 2.28 -4.36 11.57
CA ARG A 96 1.46 -5.08 10.59
C ARG A 96 2.28 -5.96 9.66
N ALA A 97 3.49 -5.56 9.31
CA ALA A 97 4.33 -6.28 8.35
C ALA A 97 4.45 -7.76 8.72
N THR A 98 4.98 -8.07 9.90
CA THR A 98 5.18 -9.47 10.31
C THR A 98 3.85 -10.16 10.62
N PRO A 99 3.03 -9.67 11.57
CA PRO A 99 1.88 -10.44 12.05
C PRO A 99 0.69 -10.48 11.08
N LYS A 100 0.65 -9.63 10.05
CA LYS A 100 -0.51 -9.56 9.13
C LYS A 100 -0.15 -9.76 7.67
N TRP A 101 1.10 -9.52 7.28
CA TRP A 101 1.48 -9.52 5.87
C TRP A 101 2.52 -10.57 5.52
N GLY A 102 3.07 -11.31 6.50
CA GLY A 102 4.07 -12.34 6.23
C GLY A 102 5.44 -11.80 5.86
N PHE A 103 5.75 -10.56 6.25
CA PHE A 103 7.02 -9.90 5.96
C PHE A 103 7.68 -9.34 7.22
N ALA A 104 8.98 -9.55 7.40
CA ALA A 104 9.79 -8.79 8.34
C ALA A 104 10.46 -7.62 7.62
N ILE A 105 10.61 -6.49 8.31
CA ILE A 105 11.47 -5.38 7.84
C ILE A 105 12.91 -5.80 8.10
N GLU A 106 13.75 -5.74 7.06
CA GLU A 106 15.16 -6.08 7.20
C GLU A 106 15.92 -4.97 7.95
N THR A 107 17.04 -5.31 8.60
CA THR A 107 17.87 -4.36 9.35
C THR A 107 19.24 -4.17 8.69
N ASP A 108 19.82 -2.97 8.83
CA ASP A 108 21.19 -2.68 8.41
C ASP A 108 22.24 -3.29 9.38
N GLU A 109 23.53 -3.10 9.09
CA GLU A 109 24.63 -3.59 9.95
C GLU A 109 24.63 -3.02 11.38
N PHE A 110 23.88 -1.94 11.63
CA PHE A 110 23.73 -1.31 12.94
C PHE A 110 22.42 -1.72 13.65
N GLY A 111 21.68 -2.68 13.08
CA GLY A 111 20.41 -3.16 13.63
C GLY A 111 19.25 -2.18 13.42
N ARG A 112 19.40 -1.16 12.56
CA ARG A 112 18.33 -0.20 12.26
C ARG A 112 17.45 -0.73 11.14
N PRO A 113 16.11 -0.59 11.21
CA PRO A 113 15.23 -1.03 10.15
C PRO A 113 15.54 -0.32 8.82
N VAL A 114 15.69 -1.07 7.73
CA VAL A 114 15.81 -0.57 6.35
C VAL A 114 14.41 -0.23 5.85
N LEU A 115 13.88 0.88 6.40
CA LEU A 115 12.54 1.39 6.13
C LEU A 115 12.56 2.91 6.14
N ALA A 116 12.09 3.53 5.06
CA ALA A 116 11.98 4.97 4.92
C ALA A 116 10.57 5.38 4.47
N ILE A 117 10.11 6.53 4.93
CA ILE A 117 8.95 7.22 4.38
C ILE A 117 9.43 8.28 3.39
N THR A 118 9.25 8.04 2.10
CA THR A 118 9.75 8.91 1.03
C THR A 118 8.78 10.03 0.65
N GLU A 119 7.50 9.87 0.97
CA GLU A 119 6.48 10.85 0.63
C GLU A 119 5.31 10.78 1.62
N ARG A 120 4.75 11.94 1.98
CA ARG A 120 3.58 12.06 2.86
C ARG A 120 2.64 13.09 2.29
N GLN A 121 1.37 12.74 2.14
CA GLN A 121 0.39 13.64 1.53
C GLN A 121 -0.95 13.59 2.25
N ARG A 122 -1.65 14.74 2.24
CA ARG A 122 -3.07 14.83 2.54
C ARG A 122 -3.80 15.11 1.24
N VAL A 123 -4.65 14.17 0.83
CA VAL A 123 -5.43 14.29 -0.40
C VAL A 123 -6.90 14.44 -0.03
N SER A 124 -7.55 15.48 -0.55
CA SER A 124 -8.97 15.74 -0.31
C SER A 124 -9.71 15.96 -1.62
N PHE A 125 -10.80 15.25 -1.84
CA PHE A 125 -11.61 15.34 -3.06
C PHE A 125 -13.09 15.06 -2.76
N ARG A 126 -13.96 15.46 -3.68
CA ARG A 126 -15.40 15.19 -3.61
C ARG A 126 -15.77 14.15 -4.66
N LYS A 127 -16.68 13.24 -4.33
CA LYS A 127 -17.24 12.29 -5.33
C LYS A 127 -18.34 12.99 -6.12
N ARG A 128 -18.34 12.84 -7.44
CA ARG A 128 -19.28 13.52 -8.35
C ARG A 128 -20.76 13.20 -8.02
N ARG A 129 -21.07 11.98 -7.55
CA ARG A 129 -22.42 11.57 -7.13
C ARG A 129 -22.83 12.06 -5.73
N ASP A 130 -21.87 12.40 -4.87
CA ASP A 130 -22.12 12.82 -3.48
C ASP A 130 -21.44 14.16 -3.21
N ALA A 131 -21.95 15.23 -3.83
CA ALA A 131 -21.37 16.57 -3.70
C ALA A 131 -21.22 17.04 -2.24
N GLY A 132 -22.04 16.51 -1.32
CA GLY A 132 -22.03 16.85 0.09
C GLY A 132 -20.90 16.24 0.93
N HIS A 133 -20.22 15.17 0.46
CA HIS A 133 -19.21 14.49 1.28
C HIS A 133 -17.80 14.55 0.67
N GLN A 134 -16.93 15.31 1.34
CA GLN A 134 -15.50 15.37 1.04
C GLN A 134 -14.79 14.15 1.63
N VAL A 135 -14.12 13.38 0.78
CA VAL A 135 -13.19 12.33 1.20
C VAL A 135 -11.85 12.99 1.50
N THR A 136 -11.26 12.68 2.66
CA THR A 136 -9.91 13.10 3.01
C THR A 136 -9.08 11.88 3.39
N LEU A 137 -7.92 11.73 2.75
CA LEU A 137 -6.96 10.66 2.96
C LEU A 137 -5.64 11.25 3.42
N HIS A 138 -4.99 10.58 4.36
CA HIS A 138 -3.58 10.82 4.67
C HIS A 138 -2.81 9.59 4.20
N THR A 139 -1.83 9.81 3.34
CA THR A 139 -1.03 8.75 2.75
C THR A 139 0.44 8.91 3.12
N ALA A 140 1.13 7.78 3.24
CA ALA A 140 2.57 7.70 3.38
C ALA A 140 3.10 6.65 2.40
N THR A 141 4.18 6.98 1.68
CA THR A 141 4.89 6.07 0.80
C THR A 141 6.07 5.49 1.56
N TYR A 142 6.06 4.18 1.75
CA TYR A 142 7.10 3.42 2.43
C TYR A 142 7.98 2.71 1.40
N GLU A 143 9.28 2.76 1.60
CA GLU A 143 10.28 2.08 0.79
C GLU A 143 11.32 1.43 1.70
N GLY A 144 11.92 0.32 1.26
CA GLY A 144 12.89 -0.40 2.08
C GLY A 144 13.16 -1.82 1.59
N ILE A 145 13.54 -2.69 2.52
CA ILE A 145 13.75 -4.12 2.27
C ILE A 145 12.83 -4.95 3.19
N LEU A 146 12.09 -5.89 2.59
CA LEU A 146 11.30 -6.88 3.30
C LEU A 146 11.89 -8.27 3.10
N ARG A 147 11.87 -9.06 4.17
CA ARG A 147 12.15 -10.48 4.18
C ARG A 147 10.85 -11.26 4.34
N VAL A 148 10.64 -12.27 3.51
CA VAL A 148 9.46 -13.15 3.64
C VAL A 148 9.60 -14.01 4.89
N THR A 149 8.61 -13.94 5.80
CA THR A 149 8.52 -14.79 6.99
C THR A 149 7.44 -15.87 6.86
N ASP A 150 6.37 -15.58 6.11
CA ASP A 150 5.31 -16.52 5.78
C ASP A 150 4.95 -16.32 4.30
N ALA A 151 5.24 -17.35 3.48
CA ALA A 151 5.10 -17.25 2.04
C ALA A 151 3.64 -17.10 1.60
N GLU A 152 2.69 -17.73 2.29
CA GLU A 152 1.28 -17.69 1.91
C GLU A 152 0.66 -16.33 2.27
N MET A 153 0.92 -15.85 3.49
CA MET A 153 0.51 -14.51 3.90
C MET A 153 1.14 -13.42 3.01
N ALA A 154 2.40 -13.59 2.64
CA ALA A 154 3.11 -12.67 1.74
C ALA A 154 2.49 -12.66 0.34
N ARG A 155 2.22 -13.83 -0.26
CA ARG A 155 1.54 -13.93 -1.57
C ARG A 155 0.17 -13.27 -1.52
N HIS A 156 -0.63 -13.58 -0.51
CA HIS A 156 -1.94 -12.96 -0.29
C HIS A 156 -1.83 -11.44 -0.14
N CYS A 157 -0.85 -10.95 0.62
CA CYS A 157 -0.58 -9.52 0.79
C CYS A 157 -0.27 -8.83 -0.56
N LEU A 158 0.61 -9.42 -1.37
CA LEU A 158 0.98 -8.86 -2.67
C LEU A 158 -0.21 -8.83 -3.65
N LEU A 159 -1.11 -9.82 -3.59
CA LEU A 159 -2.29 -9.91 -4.45
C LEU A 159 -3.42 -8.98 -4.02
N HIS A 160 -3.71 -8.87 -2.72
CA HIS A 160 -4.88 -8.15 -2.21
C HIS A 160 -4.58 -6.75 -1.66
N GLY A 161 -3.29 -6.41 -1.57
CA GLY A 161 -2.80 -5.16 -1.03
C GLY A 161 -3.01 -4.99 0.48
N VAL A 162 -2.37 -3.97 1.03
CA VAL A 162 -2.33 -3.70 2.47
C VAL A 162 -3.13 -2.48 2.88
N GLY A 163 -3.61 -2.50 4.12
CA GLY A 163 -4.22 -1.34 4.77
C GLY A 163 -5.54 -0.89 4.15
N THR A 164 -5.83 0.40 4.36
CA THR A 164 -7.09 1.04 3.94
C THR A 164 -6.89 1.88 2.69
N ALA A 165 -7.98 2.43 2.14
CA ALA A 165 -7.96 3.26 0.94
C ALA A 165 -7.45 2.55 -0.34
N ARG A 166 -7.61 1.22 -0.42
CA ARG A 166 -7.22 0.42 -1.59
C ARG A 166 -7.86 0.89 -2.90
N GLY A 167 -9.13 1.29 -2.84
CA GLY A 167 -9.83 1.90 -3.98
C GLY A 167 -9.39 3.32 -4.35
N TYR A 168 -8.39 3.90 -3.68
CA TYR A 168 -7.86 5.24 -3.93
C TYR A 168 -6.35 5.23 -4.23
N GLY A 169 -5.83 4.12 -4.78
CA GLY A 169 -4.42 4.00 -5.16
C GLY A 169 -3.47 3.79 -3.97
N CYS A 170 -3.97 3.27 -2.86
CA CYS A 170 -3.14 2.84 -1.73
C CYS A 170 -3.09 1.31 -1.62
N GLY A 171 -2.09 0.78 -0.94
CA GLY A 171 -2.02 -0.61 -0.51
C GLY A 171 -1.36 -1.57 -1.50
N LEU A 172 -1.12 -1.19 -2.75
CA LEU A 172 -0.37 -2.04 -3.67
C LEU A 172 1.11 -2.10 -3.24
N VAL A 173 1.56 -3.28 -2.81
CA VAL A 173 2.96 -3.52 -2.44
C VAL A 173 3.71 -3.95 -3.69
N SER A 174 4.63 -3.11 -4.14
CA SER A 174 5.48 -3.37 -5.30
C SER A 174 6.81 -3.92 -4.79
N VAL A 175 7.26 -5.06 -5.33
CA VAL A 175 8.49 -5.72 -4.88
C VAL A 175 9.43 -6.03 -6.04
N ALA A 176 10.72 -5.99 -5.76
CA ALA A 176 11.80 -6.39 -6.66
C ALA A 176 12.77 -7.31 -5.89
N PRO A 177 13.03 -8.54 -6.37
CA PRO A 177 13.93 -9.48 -5.71
C PRO A 177 15.36 -8.92 -5.60
N LEU A 178 16.03 -9.14 -4.46
CA LEU A 178 17.42 -8.69 -4.24
C LEU A 178 18.48 -9.71 -4.70
N ASP A 179 18.08 -10.96 -4.94
CA ASP A 179 18.97 -12.07 -5.29
C ASP A 179 19.69 -11.90 -6.65
N GLY A 180 19.28 -10.90 -7.45
CA GLY A 180 19.92 -10.53 -8.71
C GLY A 180 21.11 -9.59 -8.59
N GLU A 181 21.26 -8.84 -7.50
CA GLU A 181 22.31 -7.82 -7.36
C GLU A 181 23.63 -8.38 -6.78
N ILE A 182 23.60 -9.55 -6.11
CA ILE A 182 24.81 -10.14 -5.49
C ILE A 182 25.64 -11.00 -6.46
N ARG A 183 25.09 -11.44 -7.60
CA ARG A 183 25.83 -12.28 -8.58
C ARG A 183 26.69 -11.50 -9.59
N ALA A 184 26.69 -10.18 -9.58
CA ALA A 184 27.44 -9.36 -10.54
C ALA A 184 28.71 -8.71 -9.97
N THR A 185 29.09 -8.99 -8.73
CA THR A 185 30.32 -8.43 -8.14
C THR A 185 31.01 -9.48 -7.27
N ARG A 186 31.75 -10.40 -7.90
CA ARG A 186 32.95 -11.05 -7.35
C ARG A 186 33.64 -11.87 -8.44
#